data_AF-A0A1V5DFS5-F1
#
_entry.id   AF-A0A1V5DFS5-F1
#
_cell.length_a   1.000
_cell.length_b   1.000
_cell.length_c   1.000
_cell.angle_alpha   90.00
_cell.angle_beta   90.00
_cell.angle_gamma   90.00
#
_symmetry.space_group_name_H-M   'P 1'
#
loop_
_entity.id
_entity.type
_entity.pdbx_description
1 polymer ?
#
loop_
_entity_poly.entity_id
_entity_poly.type
_entity_poly.pdbx_seq_one_letter_code
_entity_poly.pdbx_strand_id
1 'polypeptide(L)'
;MKKVAVISVILVISAIIGLVLVFYVFKQETASVGRYSVLYYKNMCDLEVESFPQDLESLKSLPGLIRITWQEQIASDMFQEYCFLPGKGVEKSRLIRKNQ
;
A
#
# COMPACT_ATOMS: atom_id res chain seq x y z
N MET A 1 15.15 20.95 -39.46
CA MET A 1 13.93 20.19 -39.18
C MET A 1 14.19 18.76 -38.68
N LYS A 2 15.00 17.92 -39.36
CA LYS A 2 15.27 16.53 -38.91
C LYS A 2 15.84 16.40 -37.48
N LYS A 3 16.77 17.26 -37.07
CA LYS A 3 17.37 17.24 -35.72
C LYS A 3 16.35 17.53 -34.61
N VAL A 4 15.41 18.44 -34.85
CA VAL A 4 14.35 18.79 -33.89
C VAL A 4 13.39 17.61 -33.72
N ALA A 5 13.01 16.94 -34.82
CA ALA A 5 12.18 15.74 -34.76
C ALA A 5 12.85 14.60 -33.99
N VAL A 6 14.16 14.38 -34.17
CA VAL A 6 14.91 13.36 -33.42
C VAL A 6 14.94 13.67 -31.92
N ILE A 7 15.17 14.92 -31.53
CA ILE A 7 15.16 15.34 -30.12
C ILE A 7 13.77 15.13 -29.50
N SER A 8 12.70 15.50 -30.19
CA SER A 8 11.33 15.29 -29.70
C SER A 8 11.00 13.81 -29.50
N VAL A 9 11.44 12.94 -30.40
CA VAL A 9 11.22 11.48 -30.26
C VAL A 9 11.97 10.92 -29.05
N ILE A 10 13.22 11.34 -28.83
CA ILE A 10 14.01 10.91 -27.67
C ILE A 10 13.33 11.35 -26.36
N LEU A 11 12.83 12.59 -26.30
CA LEU A 11 12.11 13.09 -25.14
C LEU A 11 10.86 12.26 -24.85
N VAL A 12 10.07 11.93 -25.87
CA VAL A 12 8.87 11.07 -25.72
C VAL A 12 9.25 9.69 -25.20
N ILE A 13 10.28 9.04 -25.77
CA ILE A 13 10.74 7.73 -25.30
C ILE A 13 11.20 7.81 -23.84
N SER A 14 11.97 8.84 -23.48
CA SER A 14 12.44 9.02 -22.10
C SER A 14 11.29 9.22 -21.12
N ALA A 15 10.24 9.95 -21.52
CA ALA A 15 9.04 10.14 -20.72
C ALA A 15 8.27 8.83 -20.53
N ILE A 16 8.15 8.01 -21.58
CA ILE A 16 7.51 6.69 -21.50
C ILE A 16 8.29 5.78 -20.56
N ILE A 17 9.62 5.73 -20.67
CA ILE A 17 10.46 4.93 -19.77
C ILE A 17 10.28 5.39 -18.32
N GLY A 18 10.31 6.71 -18.07
CA GLY A 18 10.07 7.28 -16.75
C GLY A 18 8.69 6.88 -16.20
N LEU A 19 7.65 6.93 -17.03
CA LEU A 19 6.30 6.53 -16.66
C LEU A 19 6.25 5.04 -16.27
N VAL A 20 6.85 4.16 -17.07
CA VAL A 20 6.92 2.72 -16.79
C VAL A 20 7.64 2.45 -15.47
N LEU A 21 8.76 3.14 -15.21
CA LEU A 21 9.50 3.02 -13.96
C LEU A 21 8.65 3.45 -12.75
N VAL A 22 7.90 4.55 -12.86
CA VAL A 22 6.99 5.00 -11.79
C VAL A 22 5.94 3.93 -11.49
N PHE A 23 5.27 3.39 -12.52
CA PHE A 23 4.28 2.33 -12.31
C PHE A 23 4.88 1.06 -11.72
N TYR A 24 6.11 0.72 -12.09
CA TYR A 24 6.82 -0.40 -11.51
C TYR A 24 7.13 -0.15 -10.04
N VAL A 25 7.78 0.96 -9.70
CA VAL A 25 8.21 1.27 -8.32
C VAL A 25 7.02 1.40 -7.37
N PHE A 26 5.94 2.05 -7.79
CA PHE A 26 4.77 2.30 -6.95
C PHE A 26 3.66 1.25 -7.12
N LYS A 27 4.00 0.04 -7.56
CA LYS A 27 3.05 -1.08 -7.64
C LYS A 27 2.52 -1.43 -6.24
N GLN A 28 1.23 -1.23 -6.01
CA GLN A 28 0.57 -1.49 -4.73
C GLN A 28 0.06 -2.93 -4.65
N GLU A 29 0.15 -3.53 -3.47
CA GLU A 29 -0.37 -4.86 -3.18
C GLU A 29 -0.95 -4.92 -1.77
N THR A 30 -2.00 -5.72 -1.59
CA THR A 30 -2.64 -5.92 -0.28
C THR A 30 -2.43 -7.35 0.17
N ALA A 31 -1.85 -7.52 1.35
CA ALA A 31 -1.66 -8.81 2.00
C ALA A 31 -2.59 -8.93 3.22
N SER A 32 -3.10 -10.13 3.47
CA SER A 32 -3.80 -10.45 4.72
C SER A 32 -2.84 -11.19 5.64
N VAL A 33 -2.49 -10.60 6.78
CA VAL A 33 -1.55 -11.15 7.75
C VAL A 33 -2.25 -11.27 9.10
N GLY A 34 -2.68 -12.49 9.44
CA GLY A 34 -3.50 -12.74 10.61
C GLY A 34 -4.82 -11.94 10.54
N ARG A 35 -5.01 -11.01 11.50
CA ARG A 35 -6.17 -10.12 11.57
C ARG A 35 -5.98 -8.77 10.86
N TYR A 36 -4.80 -8.52 10.30
CA TYR A 36 -4.42 -7.26 9.67
C TYR A 36 -4.47 -7.38 8.16
N SER A 37 -4.93 -6.32 7.49
CA SER A 37 -4.78 -6.12 6.06
C SER A 37 -3.71 -5.06 5.83
N VAL A 38 -2.65 -5.42 5.13
CA VAL A 38 -1.46 -4.59 4.94
C VAL A 38 -1.39 -4.18 3.48
N LEU A 39 -1.49 -2.88 3.22
CA LEU A 39 -1.30 -2.29 1.89
C LEU A 39 0.12 -1.73 1.82
N TYR A 40 0.88 -2.15 0.81
CA TYR A 40 2.29 -1.78 0.65
C TYR A 40 2.70 -1.67 -0.83
N TYR A 41 3.83 -1.02 -1.09
CA TYR A 41 4.48 -1.01 -2.40
C TYR A 41 5.32 -2.27 -2.57
N LYS A 42 4.87 -3.18 -3.45
CA LYS A 42 5.49 -4.50 -3.66
C LYS A 42 6.99 -4.40 -3.93
N ASN A 43 7.36 -3.50 -4.85
CA ASN A 43 8.75 -3.37 -5.30
C ASN A 43 9.62 -2.50 -4.38
N MET A 44 9.10 -2.08 -3.23
CA MET A 44 9.88 -1.45 -2.15
C MET A 44 10.03 -2.37 -0.93
N CYS A 45 9.42 -3.55 -0.94
CA CYS A 45 9.47 -4.53 0.12
C CYS A 45 10.08 -5.83 -0.41
N ASP A 46 11.30 -6.15 0.02
CA ASP A 46 12.00 -7.36 -0.41
C ASP A 46 11.48 -8.64 0.31
N LEU A 47 10.55 -8.48 1.25
CA LEU A 47 9.96 -9.59 1.99
C LEU A 47 8.81 -10.19 1.19
N GLU A 48 8.77 -11.52 1.15
CA GLU A 48 7.58 -12.23 0.71
C GLU A 48 6.48 -12.11 1.76
N VAL A 49 5.21 -12.11 1.31
CA VAL A 49 4.04 -11.94 2.19
C VAL A 49 4.00 -12.98 3.31
N GLU A 50 4.45 -14.20 3.04
CA GLU A 50 4.50 -15.31 4.01
C GLU A 50 5.50 -15.04 5.15
N SER A 51 6.48 -14.16 4.91
CA SER A 51 7.49 -13.76 5.89
C SER A 51 7.12 -12.50 6.65
N PHE A 52 5.93 -11.93 6.42
CA PHE A 52 5.51 -10.73 7.14
C PHE A 52 5.31 -11.04 8.63
N PRO A 53 5.73 -10.14 9.52
CA PRO A 53 5.49 -10.31 10.94
C PRO A 53 3.99 -10.26 11.25
N GLN A 54 3.55 -11.01 12.25
CA GLN A 54 2.13 -11.10 12.59
C GLN A 54 1.69 -10.09 13.65
N ASP A 55 2.61 -9.35 14.25
CA ASP A 55 2.32 -8.31 15.23
C ASP A 55 2.26 -6.91 14.58
N LEU A 56 1.43 -6.03 15.15
CA LEU A 56 1.18 -4.72 14.57
C LEU A 56 2.42 -3.83 14.56
N GLU A 57 3.22 -3.83 15.63
CA GLU A 57 4.37 -2.93 15.75
C GLU A 57 5.46 -3.26 14.73
N SER A 58 5.75 -4.54 14.53
CA SER A 58 6.67 -4.99 13.49
C SER A 58 6.13 -4.69 12.10
N LEU A 59 4.82 -4.86 11.84
CA LEU A 59 4.22 -4.52 10.56
C LEU A 59 4.37 -3.02 10.21
N LYS A 60 4.35 -2.12 11.21
CA LYS A 60 4.56 -0.68 10.98
C LYS A 60 5.94 -0.34 10.42
N SER A 61 6.92 -1.23 10.63
CA SER A 61 8.29 -1.07 10.16
C SER A 61 8.53 -1.60 8.75
N LEU A 62 7.49 -2.16 8.08
CA LEU A 62 7.64 -2.73 6.75
C LEU A 62 8.07 -1.66 5.71
N PRO A 63 9.11 -1.95 4.91
CA PRO A 63 9.48 -1.12 3.78
C PRO A 63 8.31 -0.96 2.80
N GLY A 64 8.09 0.26 2.30
CA GLY A 64 7.01 0.53 1.36
C GLY A 64 5.60 0.44 1.94
N LEU A 65 5.44 0.38 3.27
CA LEU A 65 4.13 0.37 3.90
C LEU A 65 3.32 1.62 3.52
N ILE A 66 2.06 1.41 3.10
CA ILE A 66 1.10 2.47 2.80
C ILE A 66 0.10 2.61 3.95
N ARG A 67 -0.50 1.49 4.37
CA ARG A 67 -1.41 1.44 5.54
C ARG A 67 -1.59 0.03 6.06
N ILE A 68 -2.03 -0.07 7.32
CA ILE A 68 -2.49 -1.33 7.93
C ILE A 68 -3.92 -1.11 8.40
N THR A 69 -4.85 -2.01 8.07
CA THR A 69 -6.21 -1.97 8.59
C THR A 69 -6.54 -3.24 9.38
N TRP A 70 -7.35 -3.11 10.42
CA TRP A 70 -7.91 -4.24 11.15
C TRP A 70 -9.27 -3.87 11.73
N GLN A 71 -10.02 -4.89 12.13
CA GLN A 71 -11.34 -4.72 12.73
C GLN A 71 -11.34 -5.28 14.15
N GLU A 72 -11.95 -4.55 15.07
CA GLU A 72 -12.18 -5.00 16.44
C GLU A 72 -13.68 -5.01 16.71
N GLN A 73 -14.14 -6.05 17.38
CA GLN A 73 -15.53 -6.12 17.82
C GLN A 73 -15.72 -5.18 19.02
N ILE A 74 -16.66 -4.24 18.90
CA ILE A 74 -16.99 -3.28 19.96
C ILE A 74 -18.36 -3.55 20.59
N ALA A 75 -19.23 -4.28 19.89
CA ALA A 75 -20.49 -4.79 20.42
C ALA A 75 -20.87 -6.11 19.71
N SER A 76 -21.94 -6.76 20.15
CA SER A 76 -22.41 -8.04 19.60
C SER A 76 -22.63 -8.01 18.08
N ASP A 77 -23.12 -6.89 17.53
CA ASP A 77 -23.38 -6.67 16.11
C ASP A 77 -22.52 -5.56 15.47
N MET A 78 -21.50 -5.05 16.17
CA MET A 78 -20.70 -3.91 15.70
C MET A 78 -19.20 -4.15 15.76
N PHE A 79 -18.53 -3.77 14.67
CA PHE A 79 -17.09 -3.75 14.52
C PHE A 79 -16.60 -2.33 14.24
N GLN A 80 -15.49 -1.95 14.87
CA GLN A 80 -14.74 -0.75 14.54
C GLN A 80 -13.54 -1.15 13.68
N GLU A 81 -13.47 -0.61 12.48
CA GLU A 81 -12.27 -0.67 11.66
C GLU A 81 -11.31 0.44 12.09
N TYR A 82 -10.05 0.05 12.24
CA TYR A 82 -8.92 0.94 12.49
C TYR A 82 -7.98 0.92 11.30
N CYS A 83 -7.33 2.05 11.07
CA CYS A 83 -6.34 2.25 10.01
C CYS A 83 -5.09 2.88 10.62
N PHE A 84 -3.95 2.21 10.51
CA PHE A 84 -2.66 2.81 10.76
C PHE A 84 -2.11 3.40 9.45
N LEU A 85 -1.70 4.66 9.52
CA LEU A 85 -1.02 5.38 8.45
C LEU A 85 0.39 5.80 8.93
N PRO A 86 1.47 5.44 8.21
CA PRO A 86 2.81 5.91 8.53
C PRO A 86 2.85 7.44 8.67
N GLY A 87 3.40 7.93 9.79
CA GLY A 87 3.49 9.35 10.10
C GLY A 87 2.23 10.01 10.67
N LYS A 88 1.06 9.36 10.63
CA LYS A 88 -0.19 9.87 11.25
C LYS A 88 -0.64 9.06 12.46
N GLY A 89 -0.26 7.80 12.54
CA GLY A 89 -0.66 6.91 13.63
C GLY A 89 -1.94 6.15 13.32
N VAL A 90 -2.67 5.77 14.37
CA VAL A 90 -3.88 4.94 14.27
C VAL A 90 -5.13 5.82 14.30
N GLU A 91 -6.00 5.63 13.33
CA GLU A 91 -7.28 6.32 13.20
C GLU A 91 -8.43 5.32 13.12
N LYS A 92 -9.60 5.72 13.62
CA LYS A 92 -10.86 4.98 13.42
C LYS A 92 -11.39 5.28 12.02
N SER A 93 -11.41 4.30 11.13
CA SER A 93 -11.81 4.51 9.73
C SER A 93 -13.30 4.33 9.52
N ARG A 94 -13.89 3.26 10.05
CA ARG A 94 -15.28 2.87 9.73
C ARG A 94 -15.93 2.08 10.86
N LEU A 95 -17.19 2.38 11.14
CA LEU A 95 -18.08 1.51 11.92
C LEU A 95 -18.83 0.55 10.99
N ILE A 96 -18.78 -0.74 11.30
CA ILE A 96 -19.38 -1.81 10.51
C ILE A 96 -20.42 -2.49 11.39
N ARG A 97 -21.68 -2.38 11.00
CA ARG A 97 -22.78 -3.13 11.63
C ARG A 97 -23.02 -4.41 10.86
N LYS A 98 -23.00 -5.55 11.54
CA LYS A 98 -23.40 -6.82 10.96
C LYS A 98 -24.94 -6.86 10.99
N ASN A 99 -25.58 -6.52 9.88
CA ASN A 99 -27.01 -6.80 9.75
C ASN A 99 -27.16 -8.33 9.80
N GLN A 100 -27.91 -8.83 10.78
CA GLN A 100 -28.36 -10.21 10.83
C GLN A 100 -29.24 -10.53 9.61
#